data_AF-A0A7V4ST98-F1
#
_entry.id   AF-A0A7V4ST98-F1
#
_cell.length_a   1.000
_cell.length_b   1.000
_cell.length_c   1.000
_cell.angle_alpha   90.00
_cell.angle_beta   90.00
_cell.angle_gamma   90.00
#
_symmetry.space_group_name_H-M   'P 1'
#
loop_
_entity.id
_entity.type
_entity.pdbx_description
1 polymer ?
#
loop_
_entity_poly.entity_id
_entity_poly.type
_entity_poly.pdbx_seq_one_letter_code
_entity_poly.pdbx_strand_id
1 'polypeptide(L)'
;MKTVRDVMTADVVWVSPSARVKTAVILMKQNKIAALPVVDNNGHAIGLVTQDRILGEPEDTIIANIMQRDFAIISPTASVREASEEMTRSAASHLLVMEDDRLVGIVSRSDLLPELGKNFDPLTGLPWSNALREWAMNALKSGNEIAIIFFDLDNYGKFNKRYGHVVGDSVIKEVAGAIKKGIDPDRELACRYAGDEFAIVSLRQADDARALAEELKFAIAASDRRRSRRCDCYLRHFGRT
;
A
#
# COMPACT_ATOMS: atom_id res chain seq x y z
N MET A 1 9.85 -0.21 -11.77
CA MET A 1 8.65 0.21 -11.02
C MET A 1 7.56 0.45 -12.04
N LYS A 2 6.36 -0.10 -11.85
CA LYS A 2 5.24 0.21 -12.76
C LYS A 2 4.86 1.68 -12.61
N THR A 3 4.49 2.26 -13.74
CA THR A 3 4.00 3.62 -13.87
C THR A 3 2.48 3.64 -13.89
N VAL A 4 1.89 4.83 -13.76
CA VAL A 4 0.45 5.06 -13.94
C VAL A 4 -0.01 4.57 -15.32
N ARG A 5 0.80 4.77 -16.37
CA ARG A 5 0.51 4.29 -17.73
C ARG A 5 0.27 2.77 -17.80
N ASP A 6 0.91 2.00 -16.91
CA ASP A 6 0.80 0.53 -16.88
C ASP A 6 -0.49 0.03 -16.20
N VAL A 7 -1.22 0.91 -15.49
CA VAL A 7 -2.38 0.53 -14.66
C VAL A 7 -3.64 1.38 -14.92
N MET A 8 -3.52 2.52 -15.60
CA MET A 8 -4.65 3.40 -15.88
C MET A 8 -5.65 2.79 -16.87
N THR A 9 -6.89 3.25 -16.79
CA THR A 9 -7.87 3.06 -17.88
C THR A 9 -7.65 4.13 -18.93
N ALA A 10 -7.19 3.71 -20.12
CA ALA A 10 -6.90 4.62 -21.24
C ALA A 10 -8.14 4.97 -22.08
N ASP A 11 -9.11 4.05 -22.20
CA ASP A 11 -10.39 4.32 -22.86
C ASP A 11 -11.34 5.00 -21.87
N VAL A 12 -11.20 6.32 -21.78
CA VAL A 12 -11.88 7.11 -20.75
C VAL A 12 -13.31 7.40 -21.17
N VAL A 13 -14.26 6.90 -20.39
CA VAL A 13 -15.67 7.29 -20.51
C VAL A 13 -15.86 8.64 -19.81
N TRP A 14 -16.42 9.61 -20.52
CA TRP A 14 -16.61 10.99 -20.05
C TRP A 14 -18.03 11.49 -20.32
N VAL A 15 -18.36 12.65 -19.74
CA VAL A 15 -19.63 13.35 -19.97
C VAL A 15 -19.42 14.82 -20.32
N SER A 16 -20.35 15.39 -21.07
CA SER A 16 -20.40 16.83 -21.33
C SER A 16 -20.89 17.60 -20.10
N PRO A 17 -20.43 18.84 -19.85
CA PRO A 17 -20.96 19.67 -18.76
C PRO A 17 -22.47 19.93 -18.86
N SER A 18 -23.05 19.92 -20.07
CA SER A 18 -24.49 20.09 -20.27
C SER A 18 -25.29 18.79 -20.17
N ALA A 19 -24.62 17.65 -19.93
CA ALA A 19 -25.30 16.39 -19.70
C ALA A 19 -26.13 16.43 -18.41
N ARG A 20 -27.07 15.51 -18.29
CA ARG A 20 -27.90 15.33 -17.08
C ARG A 20 -27.37 14.21 -16.22
N VAL A 21 -27.68 14.26 -14.93
CA VAL A 21 -27.35 13.22 -13.94
C VAL A 21 -27.77 11.82 -14.42
N LYS A 22 -28.96 11.66 -15.00
CA LYS A 22 -29.42 10.37 -15.54
C LYS A 22 -28.45 9.76 -16.56
N THR A 23 -27.85 10.59 -17.41
CA THR A 23 -26.87 10.13 -18.42
C THR A 23 -25.60 9.63 -17.73
N ALA A 24 -25.10 10.36 -16.74
CA ALA A 24 -23.93 9.94 -15.96
C ALA A 24 -24.19 8.63 -15.20
N VAL A 25 -25.36 8.48 -14.57
CA VAL A 25 -25.76 7.23 -13.88
C VAL A 25 -25.77 6.04 -14.84
N ILE A 26 -26.34 6.20 -16.03
CA ILE A 26 -26.37 5.14 -17.06
C ILE A 26 -24.95 4.76 -17.46
N LEU A 27 -24.09 5.74 -17.78
CA LEU A 27 -22.71 5.51 -18.18
C LEU A 27 -21.90 4.83 -17.08
N MET A 28 -22.04 5.27 -15.82
CA MET A 28 -21.39 4.65 -14.67
C MET A 28 -21.81 3.19 -14.51
N LYS A 29 -23.12 2.91 -14.58
CA LYS A 29 -23.66 1.55 -14.42
C LYS A 29 -23.24 0.61 -15.56
N GLN A 30 -23.30 1.08 -16.81
CA GLN A 30 -22.97 0.28 -17.98
C GLN A 30 -21.48 -0.07 -18.03
N ASN A 31 -20.63 0.89 -17.69
CA ASN A 31 -19.18 0.71 -17.72
C ASN A 31 -18.59 0.22 -16.39
N LYS A 32 -19.42 0.07 -15.34
CA LYS A 32 -19.02 -0.34 -13.99
C LYS A 32 -17.93 0.56 -13.39
N ILE A 33 -18.06 1.87 -13.60
CA ILE A 33 -17.13 2.90 -13.15
C ILE A 33 -17.81 3.82 -12.13
N ALA A 34 -17.01 4.37 -11.21
CA ALA A 34 -17.49 5.23 -10.14
C ALA A 34 -17.16 6.73 -10.35
N ALA A 35 -16.49 7.06 -11.46
CA ALA A 35 -16.14 8.43 -11.80
C ALA A 35 -16.19 8.65 -13.31
N LEU A 36 -16.56 9.86 -13.71
CA LEU A 36 -16.60 10.32 -15.10
C LEU A 36 -15.93 11.69 -15.19
N PRO A 37 -14.87 11.83 -15.99
CA PRO A 37 -14.36 13.15 -16.34
C PRO A 37 -15.43 13.95 -17.09
N VAL A 38 -15.47 15.25 -16.81
CA VAL A 38 -16.33 16.20 -17.51
C VAL A 38 -15.48 16.92 -18.54
N VAL A 39 -15.82 16.73 -19.82
CA VAL A 39 -15.03 17.21 -20.95
C VAL A 39 -15.84 18.25 -21.73
N ASP A 40 -15.22 19.39 -22.04
CA ASP A 40 -15.85 20.44 -22.84
C ASP A 40 -15.90 20.10 -24.34
N ASN A 41 -16.52 20.98 -25.14
CA ASN A 41 -16.62 20.77 -26.59
C ASN A 41 -15.27 20.86 -27.32
N ASN A 42 -14.22 21.35 -26.65
CA ASN A 42 -12.86 21.45 -27.20
C ASN A 42 -12.00 20.22 -26.83
N GLY A 43 -12.54 19.28 -26.06
CA GLY A 43 -11.83 18.09 -25.61
C GLY A 43 -11.00 18.30 -24.32
N HIS A 44 -11.17 19.42 -23.62
CA HIS A 44 -10.48 19.67 -22.36
C HIS A 44 -11.27 19.11 -21.18
N ALA A 45 -10.57 18.43 -20.26
CA ALA A 45 -11.15 18.02 -18.98
C ALA A 45 -11.32 19.25 -18.09
N ILE A 46 -12.56 19.60 -17.77
CA ILE A 46 -12.93 20.79 -16.97
C ILE A 46 -13.55 20.43 -15.61
N GLY A 47 -13.73 19.14 -15.33
CA GLY A 47 -14.29 18.67 -14.08
C GLY A 47 -14.26 17.16 -13.93
N LEU A 48 -14.69 16.71 -12.76
CA LEU A 48 -14.87 15.30 -12.43
C LEU A 48 -16.23 15.14 -11.73
N VAL A 49 -16.98 14.11 -12.09
CA VAL A 49 -18.18 13.71 -11.34
C VAL A 49 -18.01 12.28 -10.85
N THR A 50 -18.18 12.09 -9.55
CA THR A 50 -18.05 10.80 -8.88
C THR A 50 -19.41 10.28 -8.40
N GLN A 51 -19.51 8.97 -8.21
CA GLN A 51 -20.75 8.30 -7.84
C GLN A 51 -21.31 8.82 -6.51
N ASP A 52 -20.46 9.09 -5.53
CA ASP A 52 -20.86 9.67 -4.23
C ASP A 52 -21.47 11.07 -4.37
N ARG A 53 -21.09 11.82 -5.39
CA ARG A 53 -21.61 13.17 -5.66
C ARG A 53 -22.90 13.18 -6.47
N ILE A 54 -23.11 12.13 -7.27
CA ILE A 54 -24.37 11.92 -8.01
C ILE A 54 -25.46 11.37 -7.08
N LEU A 55 -25.08 10.66 -6.02
CA LEU A 55 -26.05 10.01 -5.14
C LEU A 55 -26.92 11.04 -4.43
N GLY A 56 -28.24 10.96 -4.67
CA GLY A 56 -29.22 11.89 -4.10
C GLY A 56 -29.53 13.11 -4.97
N GLU A 57 -28.82 13.30 -6.08
CA GLU A 57 -29.11 14.38 -7.03
C GLU A 57 -30.31 14.02 -7.93
N PRO A 58 -31.21 14.97 -8.23
CA PRO A 58 -32.29 14.76 -9.19
C PRO A 58 -31.77 14.35 -10.58
N GLU A 59 -32.47 13.43 -11.23
CA GLU A 59 -32.05 12.87 -12.53
C GLU A 59 -31.87 13.92 -13.66
N ASP A 60 -32.62 15.02 -13.59
CA ASP A 60 -32.57 16.10 -14.57
C ASP A 60 -31.56 17.22 -14.23
N THR A 61 -30.86 17.12 -13.09
CA THR A 61 -29.78 18.06 -12.72
C THR A 61 -28.67 18.05 -13.76
N ILE A 62 -28.14 19.23 -14.09
CA ILE A 62 -27.04 19.41 -15.04
C ILE A 62 -25.70 19.08 -14.38
N ILE A 63 -24.85 18.29 -15.05
CA ILE A 63 -23.55 17.86 -14.53
C ILE A 63 -22.67 19.05 -14.12
N ALA A 64 -22.65 20.14 -14.90
CA ALA A 64 -21.87 21.35 -14.57
C ALA A 64 -22.19 21.96 -13.21
N ASN A 65 -23.39 21.72 -12.66
CA ASN A 65 -23.81 22.26 -11.35
C ASN A 65 -23.29 21.42 -10.18
N ILE A 66 -22.96 20.15 -10.43
CA ILE A 66 -22.55 19.20 -9.39
C ILE A 66 -21.11 18.72 -9.54
N MET A 67 -20.46 18.94 -10.69
CA MET A 67 -19.08 18.49 -10.91
C MET A 67 -18.09 19.12 -9.94
N GLN A 68 -17.04 18.38 -9.60
CA GLN A 68 -15.86 18.91 -8.93
C GLN A 68 -14.99 19.64 -9.96
N ARG A 69 -14.55 20.85 -9.62
CA ARG A 69 -13.64 21.67 -10.45
C ARG A 69 -12.19 21.61 -9.99
N ASP A 70 -12.01 21.30 -8.71
CA ASP A 70 -10.71 20.97 -8.12
C ASP A 70 -10.61 19.45 -8.07
N PHE A 71 -9.88 18.88 -9.02
CA PHE A 71 -9.68 17.45 -9.16
C PHE A 71 -8.20 17.16 -9.30
N ALA A 72 -7.75 16.08 -8.67
CA ALA A 72 -6.35 15.73 -8.68
C ALA A 72 -5.94 15.10 -10.02
N ILE A 73 -4.77 15.52 -10.50
CA ILE A 73 -4.18 15.07 -11.77
C ILE A 73 -2.86 14.36 -11.50
N ILE A 74 -2.45 13.49 -12.43
CA ILE A 74 -1.18 12.75 -12.33
C ILE A 74 -0.59 12.56 -13.73
N SER A 75 0.75 12.55 -13.83
CA SER A 75 1.43 12.20 -15.08
C SER A 75 1.33 10.69 -15.35
N PRO A 76 1.19 10.24 -16.62
CA PRO A 76 1.25 8.83 -16.97
C PRO A 76 2.62 8.20 -16.65
N THR A 77 3.69 8.99 -16.57
CA THR A 77 5.04 8.51 -16.22
C THR A 77 5.28 8.43 -14.72
N ALA A 78 4.37 8.97 -13.89
CA ALA A 78 4.47 8.86 -12.44
C ALA A 78 4.40 7.39 -12.02
N SER A 79 5.04 7.06 -10.91
CA SER A 79 4.97 5.74 -10.30
C SER A 79 3.59 5.48 -9.68
N VAL A 80 3.24 4.21 -9.55
CA VAL A 80 2.04 3.78 -8.80
C VAL A 80 2.07 4.32 -7.35
N ARG A 81 3.26 4.41 -6.73
CA ARG A 81 3.40 4.93 -5.37
C ARG A 81 3.07 6.43 -5.30
N GLU A 82 3.63 7.23 -6.21
CA GLU A 82 3.31 8.65 -6.31
C GLU A 82 1.81 8.88 -6.53
N ALA A 83 1.17 8.07 -7.38
CA ALA A 83 -0.28 8.12 -7.57
C ALA A 83 -1.05 7.79 -6.28
N SER A 84 -0.60 6.80 -5.50
CA SER A 84 -1.23 6.46 -4.21
C SER A 84 -1.04 7.56 -3.16
N GLU A 85 0.13 8.18 -3.11
CA GLU A 85 0.44 9.31 -2.23
C GLU A 85 -0.42 10.52 -2.61
N GLU A 86 -0.57 10.81 -3.90
CA GLU A 86 -1.41 11.90 -4.40
C GLU A 86 -2.88 11.68 -4.09
N MET A 87 -3.42 10.46 -4.27
CA MET A 87 -4.79 10.12 -3.84
C MET A 87 -4.99 10.31 -2.34
N THR A 88 -3.98 9.99 -1.53
CA THR A 88 -4.06 10.17 -0.07
C THR A 88 -4.06 11.65 0.29
N ARG A 89 -3.12 12.41 -0.31
CA ARG A 89 -2.93 13.84 -0.07
C ARG A 89 -4.16 14.67 -0.45
N SER A 90 -4.72 14.41 -1.63
CA SER A 90 -5.89 15.11 -2.17
C SER A 90 -7.23 14.56 -1.64
N ALA A 91 -7.18 13.50 -0.81
CA ALA A 91 -8.35 12.71 -0.42
C ALA A 91 -9.19 12.22 -1.62
N ALA A 92 -8.58 12.10 -2.81
CA ALA A 92 -9.26 11.68 -4.02
C ALA A 92 -9.45 10.16 -4.08
N SER A 93 -10.56 9.75 -4.70
CA SER A 93 -10.82 8.35 -5.07
C SER A 93 -10.26 7.99 -6.45
N HIS A 94 -10.09 8.99 -7.32
CA HIS A 94 -9.64 8.88 -8.69
C HIS A 94 -8.69 10.04 -9.03
N LEU A 95 -7.70 9.79 -9.88
CA LEU A 95 -6.84 10.81 -10.48
C LEU A 95 -7.06 10.84 -11.98
N LEU A 96 -7.13 12.04 -12.56
CA LEU A 96 -7.10 12.19 -14.01
C LEU A 96 -5.65 12.10 -14.49
N VAL A 97 -5.40 11.24 -15.47
CA VAL A 97 -4.07 11.10 -16.06
C VAL A 97 -3.96 12.09 -17.21
N MET A 98 -3.05 13.04 -17.06
CA MET A 98 -2.88 14.16 -18.00
C MET A 98 -1.49 14.14 -18.62
N GLU A 99 -1.40 14.35 -19.93
CA GLU A 99 -0.16 14.51 -20.69
C GLU A 99 -0.34 15.65 -21.68
N ASP A 100 0.53 16.67 -21.63
CA ASP A 100 0.44 17.89 -22.45
C ASP A 100 -0.97 18.52 -22.45
N ASP A 101 -1.54 18.73 -21.25
CA ASP A 101 -2.90 19.24 -21.01
C ASP A 101 -4.05 18.41 -21.61
N ARG A 102 -3.77 17.18 -22.05
CA ARG A 102 -4.77 16.24 -22.57
C ARG A 102 -5.07 15.15 -21.58
N LEU A 103 -6.35 14.82 -21.44
CA LEU A 103 -6.80 13.65 -20.71
C LEU A 103 -6.44 12.40 -21.49
N VAL A 104 -5.51 11.61 -20.95
CA VAL A 104 -5.02 10.36 -21.57
C VAL A 104 -5.42 9.11 -20.78
N GLY A 105 -6.00 9.29 -19.60
CA GLY A 105 -6.46 8.18 -18.77
C GLY A 105 -7.13 8.62 -17.49
N ILE A 106 -7.65 7.64 -16.75
CA ILE A 106 -8.11 7.78 -15.38
C ILE A 106 -7.58 6.60 -14.57
N VAL A 107 -7.20 6.84 -13.32
CA VAL A 107 -6.78 5.78 -12.41
C VAL A 107 -7.53 5.92 -11.09
N SER A 108 -8.08 4.80 -10.60
CA SER A 108 -8.80 4.71 -9.33
C SER A 108 -7.94 4.03 -8.26
N ARG A 109 -8.34 4.19 -6.99
CA ARG A 109 -7.68 3.47 -5.89
C ARG A 109 -7.65 1.95 -6.12
N SER A 110 -8.70 1.39 -6.71
CA SER A 110 -8.80 -0.04 -7.01
C SER A 110 -7.81 -0.50 -8.08
N ASP A 111 -7.40 0.39 -8.99
CA ASP A 111 -6.41 0.07 -10.03
C ASP A 111 -4.99 0.06 -9.46
N LEU A 112 -4.72 0.90 -8.45
CA LEU A 112 -3.44 0.96 -7.77
C LEU A 112 -3.23 -0.20 -6.78
N LEU A 113 -4.29 -0.63 -6.09
CA LEU A 113 -4.23 -1.62 -5.01
C LEU A 113 -3.51 -2.93 -5.38
N PRO A 114 -3.74 -3.56 -6.55
CA PRO A 114 -3.03 -4.78 -6.92
C PRO A 114 -1.51 -4.60 -7.00
N GLU A 115 -1.05 -3.45 -7.49
CA GLU A 115 0.38 -3.18 -7.58
C GLU A 115 0.99 -2.82 -6.22
N LEU A 116 0.24 -2.12 -5.37
CA LEU A 116 0.64 -1.84 -3.98
C LEU A 116 0.68 -3.13 -3.13
N GLY A 117 -0.26 -4.05 -3.38
CA GLY A 117 -0.40 -5.32 -2.65
C GLY A 117 0.65 -6.37 -3.00
N LYS A 118 1.27 -6.30 -4.19
CA LYS A 118 2.38 -7.20 -4.57
C LYS A 118 3.58 -7.12 -3.64
N ASN A 119 3.70 -6.03 -2.91
CA ASN A 119 4.79 -5.79 -2.00
C ASN A 119 4.52 -6.35 -0.61
N PHE A 120 3.44 -7.08 -0.34
CA PHE A 120 3.11 -7.57 0.99
C PHE A 120 2.92 -9.09 1.05
N ASP A 121 3.41 -9.68 2.13
CA ASP A 121 3.19 -11.07 2.48
C ASP A 121 1.76 -11.27 3.01
N PRO A 122 0.93 -12.12 2.36
CA PRO A 122 -0.46 -12.31 2.77
C PRO A 122 -0.59 -12.98 4.14
N LEU A 123 0.45 -13.69 4.62
CA LEU A 123 0.40 -14.36 5.92
C LEU A 123 0.55 -13.37 7.08
N THR A 124 1.53 -12.45 6.99
CA THR A 124 1.90 -11.52 8.06
C THR A 124 1.39 -10.10 7.87
N GLY A 125 1.05 -9.75 6.62
CA GLY A 125 0.80 -8.38 6.19
C GLY A 125 2.03 -7.47 6.34
N LEU A 126 3.24 -8.02 6.48
CA LEU A 126 4.47 -7.26 6.34
C LEU A 126 4.83 -7.15 4.86
N PRO A 127 5.56 -6.12 4.45
CA PRO A 127 6.13 -6.07 3.13
C PRO A 127 7.03 -7.27 2.81
N TRP A 128 7.28 -7.53 1.53
CA TRP A 128 8.34 -8.40 1.01
C TRP A 128 9.67 -7.65 0.90
N SER A 129 10.75 -8.37 0.60
CA SER A 129 12.10 -7.82 0.49
C SER A 129 12.28 -6.72 -0.56
N ASN A 130 11.43 -6.67 -1.59
CA ASN A 130 11.46 -5.61 -2.59
C ASN A 130 11.11 -4.22 -2.02
N ALA A 131 10.10 -4.13 -1.14
CA ALA A 131 9.74 -2.89 -0.46
C ALA A 131 10.87 -2.38 0.44
N LEU A 132 11.54 -3.30 1.15
CA LEU A 132 12.71 -2.96 1.98
C LEU A 132 13.85 -2.38 1.13
N ARG A 133 14.14 -2.99 -0.02
CA ARG A 133 15.16 -2.48 -0.95
C ARG A 133 14.80 -1.09 -1.48
N GLU A 134 13.55 -0.88 -1.89
CA GLU A 134 13.08 0.42 -2.38
C GLU A 134 13.17 1.51 -1.32
N TRP A 135 12.74 1.21 -0.09
CA TRP A 135 12.84 2.14 1.03
C TRP A 135 14.31 2.49 1.31
N ALA A 136 15.18 1.49 1.41
CA ALA A 136 16.62 1.67 1.67
C ALA A 136 17.29 2.53 0.59
N MET A 137 17.01 2.25 -0.69
CA MET A 137 17.56 3.04 -1.80
C MET A 137 17.11 4.50 -1.76
N ASN A 138 15.84 4.77 -1.41
CA ASN A 138 15.34 6.14 -1.30
C ASN A 138 15.98 6.88 -0.12
N ALA A 139 16.10 6.24 1.04
CA ALA A 139 16.77 6.83 2.21
C ALA A 139 18.22 7.23 1.89
N LEU A 140 18.98 6.34 1.26
CA LEU A 140 20.36 6.59 0.83
C LEU A 140 20.46 7.71 -0.20
N LYS A 141 19.57 7.76 -1.20
CA LYS A 141 19.54 8.84 -2.21
C LYS A 141 19.25 10.20 -1.59
N SER A 142 18.47 10.25 -0.52
CA SER A 142 18.21 11.46 0.26
C SER A 142 19.33 11.83 1.24
N GLY A 143 20.47 11.11 1.22
CA GLY A 143 21.64 11.39 2.04
C GLY A 143 21.57 10.83 3.47
N ASN A 144 20.61 9.97 3.79
CA ASN A 144 20.53 9.33 5.10
C ASN A 144 21.46 8.11 5.17
N GLU A 145 22.06 7.90 6.35
CA GLU A 145 22.62 6.60 6.70
C GLU A 145 21.50 5.63 7.11
N ILE A 146 21.72 4.33 6.89
CA ILE A 146 20.76 3.28 7.24
C ILE A 146 21.44 2.16 8.00
N ALA A 147 20.68 1.51 8.88
CA ALA A 147 21.03 0.23 9.49
C ALA A 147 20.06 -0.86 9.02
N ILE A 148 20.56 -2.08 8.84
CA ILE A 148 19.73 -3.24 8.50
C ILE A 148 19.86 -4.27 9.62
N ILE A 149 18.72 -4.66 10.20
CA ILE A 149 18.59 -5.76 11.15
C ILE A 149 18.03 -6.95 10.37
N PHE A 150 18.71 -8.08 10.41
CA PHE A 150 18.28 -9.32 9.75
C PHE A 150 18.31 -10.45 10.75
N PHE A 151 17.23 -11.24 10.83
CA PHE A 151 17.14 -12.36 11.76
C PHE A 151 16.18 -13.44 11.26
N ASP A 152 16.37 -14.64 11.80
CA ASP A 152 15.61 -15.85 11.51
C ASP A 152 15.07 -16.47 12.81
N LEU A 153 14.07 -17.36 12.70
CA LEU A 153 13.51 -18.07 13.85
C LEU A 153 14.22 -19.40 14.11
N ASP A 154 14.89 -19.49 15.25
CA ASP A 154 15.66 -20.68 15.65
C ASP A 154 14.85 -21.99 15.53
N ASN A 155 15.37 -22.94 14.75
CA ASN A 155 14.81 -24.28 14.56
C ASN A 155 13.36 -24.31 14.05
N TYR A 156 12.85 -23.25 13.42
CA TYR A 156 11.46 -23.20 12.94
C TYR A 156 11.11 -24.36 12.01
N GLY A 157 12.01 -24.75 11.09
CA GLY A 157 11.79 -25.93 10.23
C GLY A 157 11.54 -27.24 11.01
N LYS A 158 12.19 -27.45 12.16
CA LYS A 158 11.93 -28.62 13.04
C LYS A 158 10.59 -28.48 13.76
N PHE A 159 10.29 -27.27 14.25
CA PHE A 159 9.01 -26.97 14.88
C PHE A 159 7.85 -27.24 13.91
N ASN A 160 7.97 -26.76 12.68
CA ASN A 160 6.92 -26.89 11.66
C ASN A 160 6.66 -28.35 11.28
N LYS A 161 7.71 -29.18 11.22
CA LYS A 161 7.59 -30.64 11.04
C LYS A 161 6.90 -31.33 12.22
N ARG A 162 7.10 -30.84 13.45
CA ARG A 162 6.55 -31.44 14.67
C ARG A 162 5.10 -31.04 14.94
N TYR A 163 4.75 -29.77 14.73
CA TYR A 163 3.45 -29.20 15.11
C TYR A 163 2.56 -28.86 13.91
N GLY A 164 3.09 -28.95 12.69
CA GLY A 164 2.37 -28.70 11.45
C GLY A 164 2.35 -27.23 11.03
N HIS A 165 2.17 -27.02 9.72
CA HIS A 165 2.21 -25.72 9.05
C HIS A 165 1.23 -24.69 9.63
N VAL A 166 0.03 -25.09 10.04
CA VAL A 166 -0.97 -24.17 10.61
C VAL A 166 -0.48 -23.55 11.92
N VAL A 167 0.23 -24.32 12.74
CA VAL A 167 0.79 -23.83 14.01
C VAL A 167 2.02 -22.97 13.73
N GLY A 168 2.89 -23.38 12.81
CA GLY A 168 4.03 -22.57 12.37
C GLY A 168 3.60 -21.19 11.83
N ASP A 169 2.59 -21.16 10.97
CA ASP A 169 2.00 -19.93 10.42
C ASP A 169 1.51 -18.98 11.51
N SER A 170 1.00 -19.52 12.62
CA SER A 170 0.58 -18.71 13.78
C SER A 170 1.79 -18.07 14.48
N VAL A 171 2.91 -18.78 14.60
CA VAL A 171 4.16 -18.24 15.14
C VAL A 171 4.68 -17.10 14.25
N ILE A 172 4.71 -17.28 12.93
CA ILE A 172 5.16 -16.23 11.99
C ILE A 172 4.28 -14.98 12.13
N LYS A 173 2.96 -15.14 12.25
CA LYS A 173 2.03 -14.03 12.48
C LYS A 173 2.29 -13.28 13.78
N GLU A 174 2.59 -14.01 14.86
CA GLU A 174 2.88 -13.40 16.16
C GLU A 174 4.19 -12.62 16.14
N VAL A 175 5.24 -13.17 15.52
CA VAL A 175 6.53 -12.48 15.31
C VAL A 175 6.31 -11.19 14.52
N ALA A 176 5.60 -11.26 13.40
CA ALA A 176 5.26 -10.07 12.61
C ALA A 176 4.47 -9.04 13.42
N GLY A 177 3.53 -9.49 14.25
CA GLY A 177 2.76 -8.62 15.14
C GLY A 177 3.60 -7.95 16.22
N ALA A 178 4.62 -8.64 16.76
CA ALA A 178 5.57 -8.08 17.71
C ALA A 178 6.46 -7.03 17.05
N ILE A 179 6.98 -7.31 15.85
CA ILE A 179 7.78 -6.36 15.06
C ILE A 179 6.97 -5.08 14.79
N LYS A 180 5.75 -5.21 14.26
CA LYS A 180 4.88 -4.06 13.94
C LYS A 180 4.60 -3.15 15.14
N LYS A 181 4.60 -3.69 16.36
CA LYS A 181 4.37 -2.91 17.59
C LYS A 181 5.63 -2.29 18.17
N GLY A 182 6.80 -2.84 17.83
CA GLY A 182 8.10 -2.42 18.39
C GLY A 182 8.87 -1.44 17.50
N ILE A 183 8.51 -1.30 16.23
CA ILE A 183 9.15 -0.35 15.31
C ILE A 183 8.40 0.98 15.25
N ASP A 184 9.12 2.05 14.89
CA ASP A 184 8.59 3.36 14.53
C ASP A 184 8.46 3.45 12.99
N PRO A 185 7.23 3.50 12.44
CA PRO A 185 7.02 3.50 11.00
C PRO A 185 7.58 4.72 10.26
N ASP A 186 7.89 5.81 10.97
CA ASP A 186 8.51 7.00 10.36
C ASP A 186 10.03 6.82 10.18
N ARG A 187 10.62 5.87 10.91
CA ARG A 187 12.08 5.63 10.94
C ARG A 187 12.47 4.24 10.46
N GLU A 188 11.53 3.31 10.42
CA GLU A 188 11.77 1.90 10.11
C GLU A 188 10.76 1.32 9.13
N LEU A 189 11.26 0.37 8.32
CA LEU A 189 10.42 -0.52 7.53
C LEU A 189 10.84 -1.97 7.75
N ALA A 190 9.92 -2.78 8.29
CA ALA A 190 10.09 -4.21 8.43
C ALA A 190 9.53 -4.95 7.22
N CYS A 191 10.13 -6.08 6.85
CA CYS A 191 9.63 -6.99 5.83
C CYS A 191 9.81 -8.46 6.26
N ARG A 192 8.97 -9.34 5.74
CA ARG A 192 9.26 -10.78 5.70
C ARG A 192 10.19 -11.02 4.51
N TYR A 193 11.41 -11.48 4.74
CA TYR A 193 12.41 -11.59 3.69
C TYR A 193 12.16 -12.83 2.83
N ALA A 194 12.04 -14.00 3.48
CA ALA A 194 11.66 -15.28 2.91
C ALA A 194 11.34 -16.26 4.05
N GLY A 195 10.42 -17.21 3.89
CA GLY A 195 10.21 -18.26 4.90
C GLY A 195 9.95 -17.70 6.32
N ASP A 196 10.84 -18.01 7.25
CA ASP A 196 10.91 -17.58 8.64
C ASP A 196 11.87 -16.40 8.90
N GLU A 197 12.51 -15.90 7.84
CA GLU A 197 13.46 -14.80 7.90
C GLU A 197 12.74 -13.44 7.82
N PHE A 198 13.18 -12.51 8.67
CA PHE A 198 12.69 -11.14 8.74
C PHE A 198 13.85 -10.15 8.61
N ALA A 199 13.54 -8.98 8.06
CA ALA A 199 14.49 -7.89 7.94
C ALA A 199 13.83 -6.56 8.28
N ILE A 200 14.59 -5.65 8.87
CA ILE A 200 14.17 -4.29 9.22
C ILE A 200 15.25 -3.34 8.72
N VAL A 201 14.86 -2.36 7.93
CA VAL A 201 15.72 -1.22 7.60
C VAL A 201 15.33 -0.05 8.49
N SER A 202 16.32 0.68 9.03
CA SER A 202 16.13 1.78 9.98
C SER A 202 16.99 2.98 9.64
N LEU A 203 16.47 4.20 9.87
CA LEU A 203 17.21 5.46 9.88
C LEU A 203 17.99 5.70 11.19
N ARG A 204 17.94 4.76 12.14
CA ARG A 204 18.74 4.82 13.36
C ARG A 204 20.22 4.58 13.05
N GLN A 205 21.08 5.20 13.85
CA GLN A 205 22.50 4.83 13.88
C GLN A 205 22.67 3.39 14.40
N ALA A 206 23.83 2.81 14.14
CA ALA A 206 24.10 1.40 14.39
C ALA A 206 23.80 0.96 15.85
N ASP A 207 24.18 1.77 16.85
CA ASP A 207 23.97 1.44 18.26
C ASP A 207 22.49 1.45 18.67
N ASP A 208 21.73 2.44 18.19
CA ASP A 208 20.28 2.53 18.42
C ASP A 208 19.52 1.42 17.69
N ALA A 209 19.96 1.05 16.48
CA ALA A 209 19.40 -0.08 15.74
C ALA A 209 19.70 -1.41 16.45
N ARG A 210 20.88 -1.54 17.07
CA ARG A 210 21.22 -2.70 17.89
C ARG A 210 20.35 -2.78 19.15
N ALA A 211 20.08 -1.65 19.81
CA ALA A 211 19.16 -1.60 20.94
C ALA A 211 17.75 -2.04 20.53
N LEU A 212 17.24 -1.53 19.40
CA LEU A 212 15.96 -1.96 18.83
C LEU A 212 15.93 -3.47 18.55
N ALA A 213 17.00 -4.04 18.00
CA ALA A 213 17.08 -5.48 17.76
C ALA A 213 16.95 -6.31 19.04
N GLU A 214 17.61 -5.89 20.14
CA GLU A 214 17.48 -6.56 21.43
C GLU A 214 16.08 -6.39 22.04
N GLU A 215 15.47 -5.21 21.95
CA GLU A 215 14.09 -4.98 22.40
C GLU A 215 13.09 -5.89 21.67
N LEU A 216 13.20 -5.98 20.34
CA LEU A 216 12.36 -6.83 19.52
C LEU A 216 12.54 -8.31 19.86
N LYS A 217 13.78 -8.75 20.10
CA LYS A 217 14.08 -10.11 20.56
C LYS A 217 13.35 -10.44 21.86
N PHE A 218 13.36 -9.54 22.85
CA PHE A 218 12.61 -9.74 24.09
C PHE A 218 11.10 -9.71 23.87
N ALA A 219 10.59 -8.81 23.02
CA ALA A 219 9.16 -8.72 22.71
C ALA A 219 8.64 -10.00 22.06
N ILE A 220 9.37 -10.54 21.08
CA ILE A 220 9.05 -11.78 20.36
C ILE A 220 9.05 -12.98 21.34
N ALA A 221 10.06 -13.07 22.20
CA ALA A 221 10.13 -14.10 23.23
C ALA A 221 8.99 -14.01 24.26
N ALA A 222 8.47 -12.82 24.53
CA ALA A 222 7.37 -12.60 25.47
C ALA A 222 5.98 -12.87 24.87
N SER A 223 5.79 -12.69 23.56
CA SER A 223 4.54 -13.05 22.88
C SER A 223 4.26 -14.55 22.95
N ASP A 224 5.30 -15.37 22.80
CA ASP A 224 5.21 -16.84 22.83
C ASP A 224 4.68 -17.38 24.20
N ARG A 225 5.05 -16.72 25.30
CA ARG A 225 4.68 -17.17 26.65
C ARG A 225 3.22 -16.92 27.04
N ARG A 226 2.50 -15.97 26.40
CA ARG A 226 1.15 -15.58 26.86
C ARG A 226 0.05 -16.56 26.49
N ARG A 227 0.28 -17.50 25.57
CA ARG A 227 -0.69 -18.54 25.19
C ARG A 227 -0.20 -19.98 25.37
N SER A 228 1.06 -20.16 25.74
CA SER A 228 1.55 -21.48 26.10
C SER A 228 1.11 -21.92 27.51
N ARG A 229 -0.12 -22.42 27.62
CA ARG A 229 -0.45 -23.51 28.55
C ARG A 229 -0.45 -24.87 27.83
N ARG A 230 0.05 -24.94 26.59
CA ARG A 230 0.07 -26.18 25.79
C ARG A 230 1.33 -26.45 24.96
N CYS A 231 2.35 -25.59 24.93
CA CYS A 231 3.56 -25.83 24.13
C CYS A 231 4.81 -25.21 24.80
N ASP A 232 5.45 -25.93 25.71
CA ASP A 232 6.77 -25.55 26.22
C ASP A 232 7.82 -25.61 25.09
N CYS A 233 8.35 -24.47 24.66
CA CYS A 233 9.62 -24.34 23.94
C CYS A 233 10.30 -23.04 24.40
N TYR A 234 11.20 -23.06 25.40
CA TYR A 234 12.65 -23.28 25.32
C TYR A 234 13.44 -22.28 24.43
N LEU A 235 13.66 -21.07 24.96
CA LEU A 235 14.80 -20.22 24.63
C LEU A 235 15.93 -20.44 25.67
N ARG A 236 16.66 -21.56 25.56
CA ARG A 236 17.89 -21.80 26.34
C ARG A 236 19.04 -22.25 25.43
N HIS A 237 19.55 -21.37 24.58
CA HIS A 237 20.98 -21.23 24.23
C HIS A 237 21.11 -20.28 23.02
N PHE A 238 21.48 -19.03 23.28
CA PHE A 238 22.10 -18.18 22.26
C PHE A 238 23.62 -18.36 22.40
N GLY A 239 24.17 -19.25 21.57
CA GLY A 239 25.62 -19.38 21.41
C GLY A 239 26.16 -18.24 20.57
N ARG A 240 27.26 -17.64 21.05
CA ARG A 240 28.12 -16.77 20.27
C ARG A 240 28.75 -17.56 19.11
N THR A 241 28.65 -17.02 17.91
CA THR A 241 29.69 -17.06 16.88
C THR A 241 29.58 -15.80 16.06
#